data_AF-A0A0G0UXB0-F1
#
_entry.id   AF-A0A0G0UXB0-F1
#
_cell.length_a   1.000
_cell.length_b   1.000
_cell.length_c   1.000
_cell.angle_alpha   90.00
_cell.angle_beta   90.00
_cell.angle_gamma   90.00
#
_symmetry.space_group_name_H-M   'P 1'
#
loop_
_entity.id
_entity.type
_entity.pdbx_description
1 polymer ?
#
loop_
_entity_poly.entity_id
_entity_poly.type
_entity_poly.pdbx_seq_one_letter_code
_entity_poly.pdbx_strand_id
1 'polypeptide(L)' 'MNRENKLMEQVKTLKAHGYKLALAIATEAEVKAGAACGQLSIITENK' A
#
# COMPACT_ATOMS: atom_id res chain seq x y z
N MET A 1 -8.57 -16.53 -11.85
CA MET A 1 -8.46 -15.83 -10.55
C MET A 1 -8.68 -14.34 -10.80
N ASN A 2 -9.63 -13.69 -10.11
CA ASN A 2 -9.92 -12.27 -10.32
C ASN A 2 -8.81 -11.38 -9.71
N ARG A 3 -8.79 -10.10 -10.11
CA ARG A 3 -7.76 -9.13 -9.71
C ARG A 3 -7.68 -8.95 -8.18
N GLU A 4 -8.83 -8.96 -7.52
CA GLU A 4 -8.95 -8.80 -6.07
C GLU A 4 -8.34 -9.97 -5.31
N ASN A 5 -8.63 -11.21 -5.73
CA ASN A 5 -8.05 -12.42 -5.12
C ASN A 5 -6.52 -12.44 -5.27
N LYS A 6 -5.99 -11.98 -6.40
CA LYS A 6 -4.54 -11.87 -6.62
C LYS A 6 -3.89 -10.85 -5.67
N LEU A 7 -4.51 -9.69 -5.47
CA LEU A 7 -4.01 -8.66 -4.57
C LEU A 7 -3.96 -9.18 -3.13
N MET A 8 -5.00 -9.88 -2.69
CA MET A 8 -5.08 -10.44 -1.33
C MET A 8 -3.99 -11.49 -1.07
N GLU A 9 -3.68 -12.36 -2.04
CA GLU A 9 -2.58 -13.32 -1.90
C GLU A 9 -1.19 -12.65 -1.81
N GLN A 10 -0.98 -11.57 -2.57
CA GLN A 10 0.26 -10.78 -2.46
C GLN A 10 0.38 -10.13 -1.07
N VAL A 11 -0.70 -9.56 -0.56
CA VAL A 11 -0.77 -8.99 0.80
C VAL A 11 -0.46 -10.03 1.87
N LYS A 12 -1.04 -11.24 1.76
CA LYS A 12 -0.74 -12.35 2.68
C LYS A 12 0.73 -12.74 2.65
N THR A 13 1.30 -12.86 1.45
CA THR A 13 2.71 -13.20 1.26
C THR A 13 3.62 -12.18 1.94
N LEU A 14 3.38 -10.88 1.72
CA LEU A 14 4.17 -9.82 2.34
C LEU A 14 4.07 -9.82 3.87
N LYS A 15 2.87 -10.03 4.42
CA LYS A 15 2.70 -10.18 5.88
C LYS A 15 3.46 -11.38 6.43
N ALA A 16 3.43 -12.52 5.75
CA ALA A 16 4.13 -13.74 6.16
C ALA A 16 5.67 -13.56 6.21
N HIS A 17 6.21 -12.65 5.39
CA HIS A 17 7.63 -12.29 5.39
C HIS A 17 7.98 -11.16 6.40
N GLY A 18 7.02 -10.72 7.23
CA GLY A 18 7.26 -9.72 8.27
C GLY A 18 7.20 -8.26 7.80
N TYR A 19 6.74 -7.99 6.58
CA TYR A 19 6.57 -6.62 6.12
C TYR A 19 5.38 -5.94 6.80
N LYS A 20 5.57 -4.68 7.21
CA LYS A 20 4.49 -3.78 7.61
C LYS A 20 3.91 -3.12 6.37
N LEU A 21 2.59 -3.09 6.29
CA LEU A 21 1.88 -2.53 5.15
C LEU A 21 1.33 -1.15 5.51
N ALA A 22 1.42 -0.21 4.57
CA ALA A 22 0.80 1.09 4.65
C ALA A 22 -0.02 1.36 3.37
N LEU A 23 -1.10 2.12 3.49
CA LEU A 23 -1.91 2.58 2.37
C LEU A 23 -1.51 4.01 2.02
N ALA A 24 -1.17 4.26 0.76
CA ALA A 24 -0.99 5.60 0.21
C ALA A 24 -2.11 5.88 -0.80
N ILE A 25 -2.67 7.09 -0.74
CA ILE A 25 -3.69 7.57 -1.68
C ILE A 25 -3.05 8.70 -2.47
N ALA A 26 -3.13 8.63 -3.80
CA ALA A 26 -2.63 9.66 -4.71
C ALA A 26 -3.64 9.86 -5.84
N THR A 27 -3.69 11.08 -6.38
CA THR A 27 -4.43 11.41 -7.59
C THR A 27 -3.78 10.76 -8.82
N GLU A 28 -4.55 10.58 -9.89
CA GLU A 28 -4.02 10.03 -11.15
C GLU A 28 -2.88 10.90 -11.72
N ALA A 29 -2.96 12.22 -11.54
CA ALA A 29 -1.93 13.15 -11.98
C ALA A 29 -0.60 12.94 -11.24
N GLU A 30 -0.64 12.75 -9.91
CA GLU A 30 0.56 12.48 -9.09
C GLU A 30 1.22 11.14 -9.46
N VAL A 31 0.42 10.11 -9.77
CA VAL A 31 0.92 8.81 -10.23
C VAL A 31 1.64 8.96 -11.59
N LYS A 32 1.03 9.68 -12.55
CA LYS A 32 1.60 9.89 -13.88
C LYS A 32 2.89 10.71 -13.85
N ALA A 33 2.97 11.68 -12.95
CA ALA A 33 4.15 12.51 -12.78
C ALA A 33 5.34 11.78 -12.11
N GLY A 34 5.16 10.53 -11.64
CA GLY A 34 6.16 9.85 -10.81
C GLY A 34 6.43 10.57 -9.49
N ALA A 35 5.53 11.49 -9.10
CA ALA A 35 5.69 12.42 -8.00
C ALA A 35 4.84 12.00 -6.79
N ALA A 36 4.51 10.71 -6.67
CA ALA A 36 3.93 10.12 -5.48
C ALA A 36 4.96 10.06 -4.33
N CYS A 37 5.55 11.21 -4.00
CA CYS A 37 6.42 11.47 -2.85
C CYS A 37 5.64 12.19 -1.74
N GLY A 38 4.31 12.09 -1.74
CA GLY A 38 3.45 12.66 -0.71
C GLY A 38 3.83 12.16 0.69
N GLN A 39 3.60 12.98 1.71
CA GLN A 39 3.95 12.65 3.09
C GLN A 39 3.25 11.35 3.52
N LEU A 40 4.05 10.36 3.92
CA LEU A 40 3.55 9.11 4.49
C LEU A 40 3.22 9.34 5.97
N SER A 41 1.96 9.65 6.26
CA SER A 41 1.45 9.67 7.65
C SER A 41 1.02 8.27 8.05
N ILE A 42 1.86 7.58 8.81
CA ILE A 42 1.50 6.27 9.39
C ILE A 42 0.68 6.53 10.66
N ILE A 43 -0.63 6.29 10.60
CA ILE A 43 -1.46 6.24 11.80
C ILE A 43 -1.15 4.92 12.50
N THR A 44 -0.37 4.98 13.58
CA THR A 44 -0.10 3.81 14.41
C THR A 44 -1.06 3.79 15.60
N GLU A 45 -1.75 2.68 15.80
CA GLU A 45 -2.43 2.38 17.06
C GLU A 45 -1.38 2.02 18.13
N ASN A 46 -0.54 2.98 18.53
CA ASN A 46 0.24 2.84 19.75
C ASN A 46 -0.63 3.32 20.93
N LYS A 47 -0.80 2.42 21.90
CA LYS A 47 -1.74 2.44 23.04
C LYS A 47 -1.85 3.77 23.78
#